data_AF-A0A257SP56-F1
#
_entry.id   AF-A0A257SP56-F1
#
_cell.length_a   1.000
_cell.length_b   1.000
_cell.length_c   1.000
_cell.angle_alpha   90.00
_cell.angle_beta   90.00
_cell.angle_gamma   90.00
#
_symmetry.space_group_name_H-M   'P 1'
#
loop_
_entity.id
_entity.type
_entity.pdbx_description
1 polymer ?
#
loop_
_entity_poly.entity_id
_entity_poly.type
_entity_poly.pdbx_seq_one_letter_code
_entity_poly.pdbx_strand_id
1 'polypeptide(L)' 'MRTTLNIDDQLINEAQRITGVAEKATLVREGLRALIERESARRLARLGGSEPQLEPVPRRQSDPA' A
#
# COMPACT_ATOMS: atom_id res chain seq x y z
N MET A 1 6.71 -4.80 -18.84
CA MET A 1 7.19 -6.15 -19.23
C MET A 1 5.99 -7.07 -19.37
N ARG A 2 5.94 -7.95 -20.39
CA ARG A 2 4.94 -9.02 -20.50
C ARG A 2 5.55 -10.27 -19.87
N THR A 3 4.82 -10.91 -18.96
CA THR A 3 5.27 -12.12 -18.27
C THR A 3 4.10 -13.10 -18.15
N THR A 4 4.38 -14.38 -18.30
CA THR A 4 3.41 -15.46 -18.09
C THR A 4 3.67 -16.06 -16.72
N LEU A 5 2.64 -16.12 -15.88
CA LEU A 5 2.69 -16.64 -14.52
C LEU A 5 1.55 -17.65 -14.35
N ASN A 6 1.82 -18.73 -13.63
CA ASN A 6 0.78 -19.65 -13.20
C ASN A 6 0.26 -19.18 -11.83
N ILE A 7 -1.04 -18.91 -11.74
CA ILE A 7 -1.70 -18.43 -10.53
C ILE A 7 -2.98 -19.26 -10.35
N ASP A 8 -3.28 -19.62 -9.11
CA ASP A 8 -4.50 -20.33 -8.77
C ASP A 8 -5.74 -19.51 -9.17
N ASP A 9 -6.63 -20.11 -9.97
CA ASP A 9 -7.87 -19.48 -10.44
C ASP A 9 -8.83 -19.18 -9.28
N GLN A 10 -8.86 -20.00 -8.22
CA GLN A 10 -9.67 -19.72 -7.03
C GLN A 10 -9.22 -18.42 -6.36
N LEU A 11 -7.91 -18.21 -6.27
CA LEU A 11 -7.34 -16.99 -5.68
C LEU A 11 -7.68 -15.75 -6.52
N ILE A 12 -7.56 -15.84 -7.84
CA ILE A 12 -7.94 -14.75 -8.74
C ILE A 12 -9.43 -14.44 -8.59
N ASN A 13 -10.30 -15.45 -8.66
CA ASN A 13 -11.75 -15.27 -8.58
C ASN A 13 -12.16 -14.62 -7.25
N GLU A 14 -11.57 -15.07 -6.14
CA GLU A 14 -11.86 -14.50 -4.83
C GLU A 14 -11.40 -13.04 -4.73
N ALA A 15 -10.20 -12.75 -5.22
CA ALA A 15 -9.68 -11.39 -5.25
C ALA A 15 -10.53 -10.47 -6.15
N GLN A 16 -11.00 -10.94 -7.31
CA GLN A 16 -11.94 -10.20 -8.16
C GLN A 16 -13.28 -9.95 -7.46
N ARG A 17 -13.82 -10.97 -6.77
CA ARG A 17 -15.09 -10.87 -6.04
C ARG A 17 -15.03 -9.84 -4.91
N ILE A 18 -13.93 -9.80 -4.17
CA ILE A 18 -13.76 -8.86 -3.04
C ILE A 18 -13.40 -7.45 -3.52
N THR A 19 -12.50 -7.32 -4.50
CA THR A 19 -11.98 -6.01 -4.93
C THR A 19 -12.83 -5.34 -6.02
N GLY A 20 -13.65 -6.10 -6.75
CA GLY A 20 -14.38 -5.64 -7.93
C GLY A 20 -13.51 -5.45 -9.18
N VAL A 21 -12.21 -5.75 -9.11
CA VAL A 21 -11.29 -5.53 -10.24
C VAL A 21 -11.35 -6.71 -11.21
N ALA A 22 -12.00 -6.54 -12.36
CA ALA A 22 -12.18 -7.60 -13.35
C ALA A 22 -10.92 -7.90 -14.19
N GLU A 23 -10.06 -6.91 -14.44
CA GLU A 23 -8.86 -7.12 -15.27
C GLU A 23 -7.75 -7.82 -14.47
N LYS A 24 -7.40 -9.06 -14.83
CA LYS A 24 -6.37 -9.87 -14.14
C LYS A 24 -5.04 -9.13 -13.98
N ALA A 25 -4.58 -8.40 -15.00
CA ALA A 25 -3.31 -7.69 -14.92
C ALA A 25 -3.37 -6.49 -13.97
N THR A 26 -4.50 -5.78 -13.88
CA THR A 26 -4.71 -4.73 -12.88
C THR A 26 -4.76 -5.32 -11.49
N LEU A 27 -5.46 -6.44 -11.30
CA LEU A 27 -5.54 -7.13 -10.02
C LEU A 27 -4.15 -7.54 -9.49
N VAL A 28 -3.28 -8.08 -10.36
CA VAL A 28 -1.90 -8.44 -9.99
C VAL A 28 -1.07 -7.19 -9.66
N ARG A 29 -1.20 -6.10 -10.43
CA ARG A 29 -0.50 -4.82 -10.14
C ARG A 29 -0.89 -4.25 -8.78
N GLU A 30 -2.19 -4.22 -8.49
CA GLU A 30 -2.71 -3.73 -7.21
C GLU A 30 -2.29 -4.66 -6.05
N GLY A 31 -2.27 -5.98 -6.26
CA GLY A 31 -1.75 -6.92 -5.27
C GLY A 31 -0.29 -6.67 -4.91
N LEU A 32 0.57 -6.39 -5.91
CA LEU A 32 1.97 -6.03 -5.68
C LEU A 32 2.10 -4.68 -4.95
N ARG A 33 1.31 -3.68 -5.32
CA ARG A 33 1.28 -2.38 -4.64
C ARG A 33 0.86 -2.53 -3.17
N ALA A 34 -0.20 -3.30 -2.90
CA ALA A 34 -0.67 -3.55 -1.54
C ALA A 34 0.39 -4.26 -0.67
N LEU A 35 1.18 -5.19 -1.24
CA LEU A 35 2.30 -5.81 -0.53
C LEU A 35 3.39 -4.78 -0.17
N ILE A 36 3.74 -3.90 -1.10
CA ILE A 36 4.73 -2.83 -0.86
C ILE A 36 4.23 -1.88 0.23
N GLU A 37 2.98 -1.45 0.15
CA GLU A 37 2.35 -0.57 1.14
C GLU A 37 2.35 -1.20 2.53
N ARG A 38 2.01 -2.49 2.64
CA ARG A 38 2.02 -3.23 3.91
C ARG A 38 3.40 -3.26 4.56
N GLU A 39 4.45 -3.58 3.80
CA GLU A 39 5.81 -3.61 4.35
C GLU A 39 6.34 -2.20 4.65
N SER A 40 5.96 -1.21 3.83
CA SER A 40 6.28 0.19 4.06
C SER A 40 5.67 0.70 5.36
N ALA A 41 4.39 0.39 5.61
CA ALA A 41 3.71 0.72 6.85
C ALA A 41 4.39 0.07 8.07
N ARG A 42 4.78 -1.20 7.99
CA ARG A 42 5.55 -1.87 9.05
C ARG A 42 6.90 -1.20 9.31
N ARG A 43 7.60 -0.78 8.25
CA ARG A 43 8.88 -0.05 8.38
C ARG A 43 8.67 1.30 9.06
N LEU A 44 7.66 2.07 8.63
CA LEU A 44 7.34 3.38 9.22
C LEU A 44 6.93 3.26 10.70
N ALA A 45 6.12 2.26 11.05
CA ALA A 45 5.74 2.01 12.44
C ALA A 45 6.96 1.77 13.36
N ARG A 46 8.01 1.11 12.85
CA ARG A 46 9.27 0.90 13.58
C ARG A 46 10.10 2.16 13.77
N LEU A 47 9.87 3.20 12.97
CA LEU A 47 10.52 4.51 13.14
C LEU A 47 9.80 5.38 14.19
N GLY A 48 8.60 5.00 14.63
CA GLY A 48 7.91 5.72 15.71
C GLY A 48 8.79 5.77 16.97
N GLY A 49 9.13 6.98 17.43
CA GLY A 49 9.97 7.18 18.61
C GLY A 49 11.45 6.88 18.42
N SER A 50 11.93 6.65 17.18
CA SER A 50 13.37 6.48 16.92
C SER A 50 14.18 7.76 17.11
N GLU A 51 13.52 8.93 17.15
CA GLU A 51 14.13 10.24 17.39
C GLU A 51 13.54 10.89 18.65
N PRO A 52 13.97 10.46 19.87
CA PRO A 52 13.42 10.98 21.13
C PRO A 52 13.79 12.44 21.43
N GLN A 53 14.79 12.98 20.73
CA GLN A 53 15.24 14.38 20.86
C GLN A 53 14.63 15.28 19.77
N LEU A 54 13.70 14.78 18.96
CA LEU A 54 13.05 15.57 17.92
C LEU A 54 12.16 16.65 18.57
N GLU A 55 12.51 17.91 18.35
CA GLU A 55 11.71 19.04 18.82
C GLU A 55 10.43 19.20 17.97
N PRO A 56 9.28 19.56 18.57
CA PRO A 56 8.04 19.80 17.83
C PRO A 56 8.18 20.91 16.78
N VAL A 57 7.88 20.60 15.51
CA VAL A 57 7.85 21.60 14.44
C VAL A 57 6.54 22.40 14.52
N PRO A 58 6.57 23.75 14.47
CA PRO A 58 5.36 24.56 14.47
C PRO A 58 4.45 24.22 13.29
N ARG A 59 3.15 24.02 13.56
CA ARG A 59 2.17 23.75 12.50
C ARG A 59 1.91 25.05 11.73
N ARG A 60 2.11 25.04 10.41
CA ARG A 60 1.75 26.19 9.56
C ARG A 60 0.23 26.35 9.55
N GLN A 61 -0.28 27.43 10.14
CA GLN A 61 -1.68 27.84 10.00
C GLN A 61 -1.81 28.62 8.69
N SER A 62 -2.83 28.30 7.90
CA SER A 62 -3.27 29.20 6.82
C SER A 62 -3.88 30.44 7.47
N ASP A 63 -3.53 31.63 6.96
CA ASP A 63 -4.11 32.88 7.47
C ASP A 63 -5.65 32.81 7.41
N PRO A 64 -6.35 33.30 8.44
CA PRO A 64 -7.81 33.37 8.42
C PRO A 64 -8.26 34.26 7.26
N ALA A 65 -9.28 33.80 6.53
CA ALA A 65 -9.91 34.53 5.42
C ALA A 65 -10.68 35.77 5.90
#